data_AF-K1TZH8-F1
#
_entry.id   AF-K1TZH8-F1
#
_cell.length_a   1.000
_cell.length_b   1.000
_cell.length_c   1.000
_cell.angle_alpha   90.00
_cell.angle_beta   90.00
_cell.angle_gamma   90.00
#
_symmetry.space_group_name_H-M   'P 1'
#
loop_
_entity.id
_entity.type
_entity.pdbx_description
1 polymer ?
#
loop_
_entity_poly.entity_id
_entity_poly.type
_entity_poly.pdbx_seq_one_letter_code
_entity_poly.pdbx_strand_id
1 'polypeptide(L)'
;ISAARVIVEAGLTNYRVDPSQGTHFFQNLTSFGVGYFTINAYMKDGIYNQEVLDTRPAIEETRFIRHVRFDKPLIVKMDGKKKLGVVMLPE
;
A
#
# COMPACT_ATOMS: atom_id res chain seq x y z
N ILE A 1 -1.66 12.23 5.16
CA ILE A 1 -2.15 11.70 3.86
C ILE A 1 -3.66 11.89 3.83
N SER A 2 -4.21 12.59 2.83
CA SER A 2 -5.64 12.82 2.67
C SER A 2 -6.16 12.18 1.37
N ALA A 3 -7.44 11.82 1.33
CA ALA A 3 -8.12 11.23 0.17
C ALA A 3 -7.46 9.96 -0.42
N ALA A 4 -6.69 9.22 0.38
CA ALA A 4 -6.15 7.93 -0.03
C ALA A 4 -7.28 6.93 -0.34
N ARG A 5 -7.10 6.14 -1.38
CA ARG A 5 -7.99 5.01 -1.70
C ARG A 5 -7.43 3.67 -1.21
N VAL A 6 -6.11 3.56 -1.13
CA VAL A 6 -5.40 2.40 -0.60
C VAL A 6 -4.19 2.88 0.19
N ILE A 7 -3.91 2.22 1.31
CA ILE A 7 -2.67 2.32 2.06
C ILE A 7 -2.06 0.92 2.14
N VAL A 8 -0.76 0.83 1.88
CA VAL A 8 -0.01 -0.42 1.99
C VAL A 8 1.09 -0.22 3.03
N GLU A 9 1.03 -0.97 4.12
CA GLU A 9 2.14 -1.09 5.06
C GLU A 9 3.00 -2.29 4.67
N ALA A 10 4.22 -2.02 4.23
CA ALA A 10 5.21 -3.05 3.92
C ALA A 10 6.25 -3.11 5.04
N GLY A 11 6.49 -4.31 5.58
CA GLY A 11 7.60 -4.55 6.49
C GLY A 11 8.96 -4.36 5.80
N LEU A 12 9.97 -3.96 6.55
CA LEU A 12 11.34 -3.91 6.05
C LEU A 12 11.92 -5.33 5.98
N THR A 13 12.72 -5.62 4.95
CA THR A 13 13.29 -6.97 4.71
C THR A 13 14.04 -7.54 5.91
N ASN A 14 14.65 -6.68 6.73
CA ASN A 14 15.49 -7.07 7.88
C ASN A 14 14.94 -6.57 9.23
N TYR A 15 13.70 -6.09 9.29
CA TYR A 15 13.17 -5.56 10.55
C TYR A 15 11.69 -5.94 10.72
N ARG A 16 11.43 -6.67 11.81
CA ARG A 16 10.07 -7.11 12.15
C ARG A 16 9.33 -5.92 12.77
N VAL A 17 8.47 -5.29 11.95
CA VAL A 17 7.51 -4.30 12.40
C VAL A 17 6.15 -4.98 12.43
N ASP A 18 5.51 -5.02 13.60
CA ASP A 18 4.10 -5.38 13.66
C ASP A 18 3.29 -4.27 12.98
N PRO A 19 2.32 -4.60 12.11
CA PRO A 19 1.50 -3.58 11.44
C PRO A 19 0.82 -2.66 12.45
N SER A 20 0.49 -1.44 12.03
CA SER A 20 -0.15 -0.46 12.91
C SER A 20 -1.38 -1.06 13.62
N GLN A 21 -1.38 -0.98 14.95
CA GLN A 21 -2.49 -1.45 15.80
C GLN A 21 -3.21 -0.24 16.40
N GLY A 22 -4.49 -0.06 16.08
CA GLY A 22 -5.30 1.01 16.65
C GLY A 22 -6.73 1.02 16.12
N THR A 23 -7.71 0.76 16.99
CA THR A 23 -9.13 0.69 16.62
C THR A 23 -9.64 1.97 15.99
N HIS A 24 -9.23 3.13 16.48
CA HIS A 24 -9.63 4.43 15.92
C HIS A 24 -9.07 4.67 14.51
N PHE A 25 -7.86 4.20 14.24
CA PHE A 25 -7.26 4.30 12.91
C PHE A 25 -8.03 3.41 11.91
N PHE A 26 -8.32 2.16 12.28
CA PHE A 26 -9.07 1.24 11.44
C PHE A 26 -10.54 1.64 11.22
N GLN A 27 -11.21 2.22 12.22
CA GLN A 27 -12.58 2.73 12.07
C GLN A 27 -12.66 3.82 11.00
N ASN A 28 -11.69 4.73 10.95
CA ASN A 28 -11.67 5.77 9.92
C ASN A 28 -11.42 5.18 8.53
N LEU A 29 -10.49 4.23 8.41
CA LEU A 29 -10.20 3.57 7.13
C LEU A 29 -11.42 2.85 6.56
N THR A 30 -12.11 2.06 7.38
CA THR A 30 -13.31 1.34 6.94
C THR A 30 -14.47 2.28 6.62
N SER A 31 -14.71 3.32 7.43
CA SER A 31 -15.76 4.31 7.18
C SER A 31 -15.54 5.13 5.90
N PHE A 32 -14.28 5.43 5.53
CA PHE A 32 -13.96 6.16 4.30
C PHE A 32 -13.74 5.25 3.08
N GLY A 33 -13.93 3.93 3.22
CA GLY A 33 -13.73 2.97 2.14
C GLY A 33 -12.27 2.89 1.66
N VAL A 34 -11.31 3.15 2.55
CA VAL A 34 -9.88 3.05 2.26
C VAL A 34 -9.45 1.60 2.39
N GLY A 35 -8.91 1.03 1.30
CA GLY A 35 -8.28 -0.28 1.34
C GLY A 35 -7.01 -0.23 2.19
N TYR A 36 -6.83 -1.21 3.06
CA TYR A 36 -5.64 -1.29 3.90
C TYR A 36 -4.98 -2.65 3.74
N PHE A 37 -3.78 -2.66 3.17
CA PHE A 37 -3.00 -3.86 2.95
C PHE A 37 -1.77 -3.87 3.83
N THR A 38 -1.46 -5.04 4.36
CA THR A 38 -0.23 -5.29 5.11
C THR A 38 0.56 -6.34 4.34
N ILE A 39 1.80 -6.03 3.99
CA ILE A 39 2.70 -6.94 3.29
C ILE A 39 3.87 -7.23 4.22
N ASN A 40 4.14 -8.50 4.45
CA ASN A 40 5.22 -8.95 5.31
C ASN A 40 6.23 -9.79 4.51
N ALA A 41 7.31 -9.14 4.08
CA ALA A 41 8.38 -9.79 3.32
C ALA A 41 9.05 -10.93 4.10
N TYR A 42 9.15 -10.84 5.43
CA TYR A 42 9.74 -11.87 6.28
C TYR A 42 8.88 -13.14 6.31
N MET A 43 7.55 -12.98 6.41
CA MET A 43 6.59 -14.10 6.42
C MET A 43 6.21 -14.60 5.02
N LYS A 44 6.77 -13.99 3.96
CA LYS A 44 6.37 -14.20 2.56
C LYS A 44 4.86 -13.99 2.34
N ASP A 45 4.29 -13.03 3.07
CA ASP A 45 2.86 -12.70 3.01
C ASP A 45 2.65 -11.44 2.16
N GLY A 46 2.07 -11.62 0.97
CA GLY A 46 1.87 -10.58 -0.03
C GLY A 46 3.05 -10.39 -0.99
N ILE A 47 2.80 -9.61 -2.05
CA ILE A 47 3.78 -9.27 -3.09
C ILE A 47 3.92 -7.75 -3.13
N TYR A 48 5.15 -7.26 -2.92
CA TYR A 48 5.46 -5.84 -3.02
C TYR A 48 6.45 -5.60 -4.17
N ASN A 49 5.93 -5.24 -5.35
CA ASN A 49 6.73 -4.95 -6.54
C ASN A 49 7.36 -3.55 -6.46
N GLN A 50 8.30 -3.37 -5.54
CA GLN A 50 8.92 -2.07 -5.26
C GLN A 50 9.63 -1.48 -6.50
N GLU A 51 10.28 -2.33 -7.31
CA GLU A 51 10.98 -1.95 -8.53
C GLU A 51 10.08 -1.19 -9.53
N VAL A 52 8.79 -1.52 -9.58
CA VAL A 52 7.82 -0.81 -10.43
C VAL A 52 7.63 0.64 -10.00
N LEU A 53 7.73 0.93 -8.70
CA LEU A 53 7.69 2.29 -8.17
C LEU A 53 9.05 2.98 -8.33
N ASP A 54 10.14 2.25 -8.08
CA ASP A 54 11.51 2.79 -8.10
C ASP A 54 11.96 3.19 -9.50
N THR A 55 11.47 2.51 -10.54
CA THR A 55 11.76 2.82 -11.96
C THR A 55 11.01 4.04 -12.49
N ARG A 56 10.03 4.57 -11.75
CA ARG A 56 9.26 5.75 -12.19
C ARG A 56 9.93 7.05 -11.77
N PRO A 57 9.94 8.08 -12.63
CA PRO A 57 10.41 9.40 -12.23
C PRO A 57 9.54 9.91 -11.08
N ALA A 58 10.18 10.43 -10.03
CA ALA A 58 9.47 11.10 -8.96
C ALA A 58 8.96 12.46 -9.45
N ILE A 59 7.70 12.78 -9.15
CA ILE A 59 7.19 14.15 -9.28
C ILE A 59 7.82 15.02 -8.20
N GLU A 60 7.93 14.47 -6.99
CA GLU A 60 8.55 15.12 -5.84
C GLU A 60 9.26 14.06 -5.01
N GLU A 61 10.45 14.41 -4.53
CA GLU A 61 11.25 13.57 -3.68
C GLU A 61 11.88 14.40 -2.57
N THR A 62 11.67 13.96 -1.33
CA THR A 62 12.22 14.54 -0.12
C THR A 62 13.05 13.47 0.59
N ARG A 63 13.60 13.79 1.76
CA ARG A 63 14.34 12.83 2.58
C ARG A 63 13.55 11.55 2.93
N PHE A 64 12.22 11.65 3.06
CA PHE A 64 11.40 10.55 3.59
C PHE A 64 10.20 10.17 2.70
N ILE A 65 9.88 11.00 1.71
CA ILE A 65 8.70 10.82 0.86
C ILE A 65 9.14 10.89 -0.59
N ARG A 66 8.77 9.87 -1.35
CA ARG A 66 8.85 9.85 -2.82
C ARG A 66 7.45 9.76 -3.39
N HIS A 67 7.08 10.71 -4.25
CA HIS A 67 5.79 10.76 -4.90
C HIS A 67 5.95 10.44 -6.38
N VAL A 68 5.38 9.31 -6.81
CA VAL A 68 5.34 8.88 -8.20
C VAL A 68 3.90 8.91 -8.73
N ARG A 69 3.74 9.03 -10.05
CA ARG A 69 2.44 9.04 -10.71
C ARG A 69 2.42 8.07 -11.87
N PHE A 70 1.26 7.45 -12.05
CA PHE A 70 0.93 6.65 -13.22
C PHE A 70 0.08 7.47 -14.18
N ASP A 71 0.30 7.29 -15.48
CA ASP A 71 -0.45 8.02 -16.53
C ASP A 71 -1.93 7.62 -16.56
N LYS A 72 -2.22 6.38 -16.16
CA LYS A 72 -3.57 5.83 -16.04
C LYS A 72 -3.88 5.52 -14.57
N PRO A 73 -5.14 5.67 -14.13
CA PRO A 73 -5.54 5.29 -12.78
C PRO A 73 -5.32 3.78 -12.56
N LEU A 74 -4.82 3.42 -11.37
CA LEU A 74 -4.67 2.02 -10.98
C LEU A 74 -6.00 1.44 -10.52
N ILE A 75 -6.25 0.19 -10.90
CA ILE A 75 -7.45 -0.54 -10.46
C ILE A 75 -7.13 -1.31 -9.20
N VAL A 76 -7.94 -1.14 -8.17
CA VAL A 76 -7.82 -1.85 -6.90
C VAL A 76 -9.02 -2.78 -6.75
N LYS A 77 -8.76 -4.05 -6.43
CA LYS A 77 -9.79 -5.05 -6.12
C LYS A 77 -9.52 -5.66 -4.76
N MET A 78 -10.59 -5.88 -3.99
CA MET A 78 -10.51 -6.46 -2.64
C MET A 78 -11.62 -7.50 -2.46
N ASP A 79 -11.26 -8.65 -1.91
CA ASP A 79 -12.17 -9.68 -1.41
C ASP A 79 -11.94 -9.83 0.10
N GLY A 80 -12.74 -9.13 0.89
CA GLY A 80 -12.65 -9.16 2.35
C GLY A 80 -13.01 -10.52 2.97
N LYS A 81 -13.77 -11.37 2.26
CA LYS A 81 -14.09 -12.73 2.74
C LYS A 81 -12.88 -13.64 2.61
N LYS A 82 -12.14 -13.52 1.50
CA LYS A 82 -10.90 -14.28 1.28
C LYS A 82 -9.66 -13.59 1.84
N LYS A 83 -9.78 -12.36 2.34
CA LYS A 83 -8.67 -11.50 2.78
C LYS A 83 -7.64 -11.29 1.67
N LEU A 84 -8.09 -11.13 0.43
CA LEU A 84 -7.24 -10.90 -0.73
C LEU A 84 -7.41 -9.48 -1.25
N GLY A 85 -6.31 -8.89 -1.70
CA GLY A 85 -6.29 -7.58 -2.34
C GLY A 85 -5.30 -7.57 -3.49
N VAL A 86 -5.61 -6.82 -4.55
CA VAL A 86 -4.70 -6.61 -5.67
C VAL A 86 -4.80 -5.18 -6.18
N VAL A 87 -3.64 -4.60 -6.48
CA VAL A 87 -3.51 -3.36 -7.25
C VAL A 87 -2.98 -3.74 -8.62
N MET A 88 -3.77 -3.50 -9.66
CA MET A 88 -3.41 -3.84 -11.03
C MET A 88 -2.57 -2.70 -11.61
N LEU A 89 -1.40 -3.06 -12.15
CA LEU A 89 -0.55 -2.14 -12.90
C LEU A 89 -1.23 -1.77 -14.23
N PRO A 90 -1.01 -0.56 -14.74
CA PRO A 90 -1.58 -0.16 -16.01
C PRO A 90 -0.83 -0.86 -17.14
N GLU A 91 -1.55 -1.19 -18.22
CA GLU A 91 -0.96 -1.59 -19.51
C GLU A 91 -0.17 -0.46 -20.15
#